data_AF-A0AAU4C6J2-F1
#
_entry.id   AF-A0AAU4C6J2-F1
#
_cell.length_a   1.000
_cell.length_b   1.000
_cell.length_c   1.000
_cell.angle_alpha   90.00
_cell.angle_beta   90.00
_cell.angle_gamma   90.00
#
_symmetry.space_group_name_H-M   'P 1'
#
loop_
_entity.id
_entity.type
_entity.pdbx_description
1 polymer ?
#
loop_
_entity_poly.entity_id
_entity_poly.type
_entity_poly.pdbx_seq_one_letter_code
_entity_poly.pdbx_strand_id
1 'polypeptide(L)'
;MSPDTRAAAWLTDTYRGLVELSVPRPVHETPTAWMYSCRTLTQPGYPATPMLAASVVVPKDGSPPFHPSASDPLGDLDAVEPRQAALRVADQARRINARGCLVALHSAVERAPSVPLPWQPSDEAPGWWSRLTRRYFPSFQRVSVSGWDDVIGAMSEPGPDTRGVVWVRRAIGGVEASGNLLYAHNNNGQVVLLDGLTSSLARLDRADLVHELVFLRALPATREAPPQAWEREAPDFASAAAKARLWLDDAYGGQVDLVAPTAEDEIRRGWVFSCNTRRFLDGGRWQDALLDATIVVPKDNGAPFGLPNAEPWAWLARWNAGENPGPKGFPTPPPPGRALWFEPTLAELGTVLSTSEHVDWQTTADALSALPVGARALVWVRRTDGRSREAVGWLLNAVVTAEGVMLLDGSSGVPLSLDPAGVHRLHVIRYR
;
A
#
# COMPACT_ATOMS: atom_id res chain seq x y z
N MET A 1 28.35 10.75 -40.74
CA MET A 1 27.82 9.39 -40.50
C MET A 1 26.31 9.48 -40.57
N SER A 2 25.64 8.64 -41.36
CA SER A 2 24.18 8.65 -41.46
C SER A 2 23.52 8.17 -40.15
N PRO A 3 22.26 8.53 -39.86
CA PRO A 3 21.61 8.17 -38.60
C PRO A 3 21.46 6.65 -38.40
N ASP A 4 21.21 5.89 -39.46
CA ASP A 4 21.17 4.42 -39.46
C ASP A 4 22.54 3.82 -39.09
N THR A 5 23.63 4.35 -39.64
CA THR A 5 24.99 3.90 -39.33
C THR A 5 25.35 4.20 -37.87
N ARG A 6 24.91 5.36 -37.34
CA ARG A 6 25.08 5.71 -35.92
C ARG A 6 24.31 4.75 -35.01
N ALA A 7 23.06 4.43 -35.35
CA ALA A 7 22.25 3.47 -34.59
C ALA A 7 22.88 2.07 -34.61
N ALA A 8 23.28 1.58 -35.77
CA ALA A 8 23.89 0.26 -35.93
C ALA A 8 25.23 0.15 -35.19
N ALA A 9 26.07 1.19 -35.25
CA ALA A 9 27.33 1.24 -34.50
C ALA A 9 27.07 1.20 -32.98
N TRP A 10 26.10 1.98 -32.50
CA TRP A 10 25.75 1.99 -31.08
C TRP A 10 25.17 0.66 -30.59
N LEU A 11 24.33 0.01 -31.40
CA LEU A 11 23.81 -1.34 -31.11
C LEU A 11 24.92 -2.38 -31.06
N THR A 12 25.87 -2.31 -32.00
CA THR A 12 27.02 -3.21 -32.05
C THR A 12 27.89 -3.05 -30.81
N ASP A 13 28.15 -1.83 -30.36
CA ASP A 13 28.91 -1.55 -29.14
C ASP A 13 28.16 -2.02 -27.88
N THR A 14 26.90 -1.63 -27.74
CA THR A 14 26.05 -1.92 -26.56
C THR A 14 25.82 -3.42 -26.38
N TYR A 15 25.53 -4.14 -27.47
CA TYR A 15 25.16 -5.56 -27.44
C TYR A 15 26.27 -6.49 -27.96
N ARG A 16 27.48 -5.98 -28.17
CA ARG A 16 28.63 -6.74 -28.69
C ARG A 16 28.29 -7.47 -30.01
N GLY A 17 27.56 -6.80 -30.89
CA GLY A 17 27.16 -7.32 -32.20
C GLY A 17 26.00 -8.32 -32.21
N LEU A 18 25.27 -8.49 -31.10
CA LEU A 18 24.14 -9.44 -31.02
C LEU A 18 22.77 -8.83 -31.39
N VAL A 19 22.72 -7.53 -31.65
CA VAL A 19 21.50 -6.79 -31.98
C VAL A 19 21.74 -5.96 -33.23
N GLU A 20 20.73 -5.93 -34.11
CA GLU A 20 20.73 -5.19 -35.37
C GLU A 20 19.48 -4.31 -35.52
N LEU A 21 19.49 -3.42 -36.51
CA LEU A 21 18.29 -2.71 -36.91
C LEU A 21 17.30 -3.69 -37.57
N SER A 22 16.03 -3.63 -37.15
CA SER A 22 14.98 -4.48 -37.73
C SER A 22 14.65 -4.10 -39.17
N VAL A 23 14.75 -2.81 -39.48
CA VAL A 23 14.53 -2.20 -40.79
C VAL A 23 15.55 -1.07 -41.02
N PRO A 24 15.97 -0.79 -42.26
CA PRO A 24 17.00 0.20 -42.55
C PRO A 24 16.51 1.67 -42.57
N ARG A 25 15.30 1.94 -42.05
CA ARG A 25 14.67 3.27 -42.04
C ARG A 25 14.11 3.57 -40.65
N PRO A 26 14.01 4.84 -40.24
CA PRO A 26 13.36 5.19 -38.99
C PRO A 26 11.89 4.78 -39.01
N VAL A 27 11.40 4.25 -37.89
CA VAL A 27 9.98 3.93 -37.68
C VAL A 27 9.19 5.17 -37.25
N HIS A 28 9.88 6.16 -36.68
CA HIS A 28 9.32 7.45 -36.33
C HIS A 28 10.39 8.54 -36.39
N GLU A 29 10.00 9.77 -36.67
CA GLU A 29 10.90 10.91 -36.78
C GLU A 29 10.23 12.18 -36.25
N THR A 30 10.99 12.96 -35.48
CA THR A 30 10.62 14.30 -35.00
C THR A 30 11.65 15.33 -35.50
N PRO A 31 11.43 16.64 -35.29
CA PRO A 31 12.44 17.65 -35.59
C PRO A 31 13.76 17.47 -34.83
N THR A 32 13.78 16.70 -33.75
CA THR A 32 14.91 16.56 -32.82
C THR A 32 15.57 15.19 -32.82
N ALA A 33 14.87 14.13 -33.25
CA ALA A 33 15.44 12.78 -33.25
C ALA A 33 14.82 11.87 -34.32
N TRP A 34 15.55 10.79 -34.64
CA TRP A 34 15.03 9.63 -35.36
C TRP A 34 14.86 8.47 -34.38
N MET A 35 13.83 7.65 -34.55
CA MET A 35 13.65 6.41 -33.82
C MET A 35 13.68 5.23 -34.78
N TYR A 36 14.53 4.26 -34.48
CA TYR A 36 14.67 3.02 -35.23
C TYR A 36 14.18 1.84 -34.40
N SER A 37 13.65 0.81 -35.05
CA SER A 37 13.40 -0.49 -34.43
C SER A 37 14.65 -1.35 -34.49
N CYS A 38 14.92 -2.12 -33.42
CA CYS A 38 16.02 -3.07 -33.35
C CYS A 38 15.55 -4.45 -32.85
N ARG A 39 16.32 -5.48 -33.19
CA ARG A 39 16.05 -6.87 -32.82
C ARG A 39 17.34 -7.63 -32.55
N THR A 40 17.25 -8.67 -31.75
CA THR A 40 18.35 -9.65 -31.61
C THR A 40 18.56 -10.40 -32.91
N LEU A 41 19.81 -10.72 -33.23
CA LEU A 41 20.13 -11.69 -34.26
C LEU A 41 19.56 -13.07 -33.90
N THR A 42 19.13 -13.82 -34.91
CA THR A 42 18.67 -15.20 -34.73
C THR A 42 19.83 -16.06 -34.22
N GLN A 43 19.64 -16.70 -33.06
CA GLN A 43 20.61 -17.59 -32.45
C GLN A 43 20.09 -19.04 -32.49
N PRO A 44 20.86 -20.01 -33.02
CA PRO A 44 20.46 -21.41 -33.02
C PRO A 44 20.12 -21.92 -31.60
N GLY A 45 19.00 -22.62 -31.47
CA GLY A 45 18.54 -23.18 -30.19
C GLY A 45 17.82 -22.19 -29.26
N TYR A 46 17.66 -20.93 -29.66
CA TYR A 46 16.92 -19.92 -28.90
C TYR A 46 15.63 -19.51 -29.62
N PRO A 47 14.55 -19.20 -28.88
CA PRO A 47 13.30 -18.72 -29.47
C PRO A 47 13.47 -17.30 -30.04
N ALA A 48 12.73 -16.98 -31.10
CA ALA A 48 12.66 -15.63 -31.68
C ALA A 48 11.79 -14.69 -30.81
N THR A 49 12.21 -14.46 -29.56
CA THR A 49 11.54 -13.54 -28.64
C THR A 49 11.96 -12.10 -28.94
N PRO A 50 11.02 -11.18 -29.21
CA PRO A 50 11.35 -9.76 -29.37
C PRO A 50 12.05 -9.18 -28.14
N MET A 51 12.92 -8.20 -28.35
CA MET A 51 13.49 -7.41 -27.26
C MET A 51 12.38 -6.61 -26.56
N LEU A 52 12.54 -6.34 -25.26
CA LEU A 52 11.69 -5.36 -24.60
C LEU A 52 12.14 -3.94 -24.96
N ALA A 53 13.46 -3.71 -24.99
CA ALA A 53 14.07 -2.48 -25.49
C ALA A 53 14.30 -2.54 -27.01
N ALA A 54 13.24 -2.78 -27.79
CA ALA A 54 13.29 -2.98 -29.25
C ALA A 54 13.35 -1.68 -30.08
N SER A 55 13.82 -0.57 -29.51
CA SER A 55 13.94 0.69 -30.25
C SER A 55 15.14 1.52 -29.81
N VAL A 56 15.72 2.27 -30.74
CA VAL A 56 16.85 3.17 -30.50
C VAL A 56 16.47 4.57 -30.98
N VAL A 57 16.65 5.55 -30.10
CA VAL A 57 16.56 6.96 -30.44
C VAL A 57 17.95 7.46 -30.85
N VAL A 58 18.01 8.14 -31.99
CA VAL A 58 19.21 8.79 -32.54
C VAL A 58 18.96 10.29 -32.58
N PRO A 59 19.53 11.06 -31.65
CA PRO A 59 19.40 12.51 -31.64
C PRO A 59 20.03 13.18 -32.86
N LYS A 60 19.36 14.22 -33.40
CA LYS A 60 19.82 15.02 -34.54
C LYS A 60 20.93 16.01 -34.18
N ASP A 61 21.05 16.35 -32.90
CA ASP A 61 22.09 17.24 -32.35
C ASP A 61 23.48 16.59 -32.26
N GLY A 62 23.60 15.30 -32.61
CA GLY A 62 24.85 14.55 -32.57
C GLY A 62 25.13 13.85 -31.23
N SER A 63 24.29 14.03 -30.21
CA SER A 63 24.43 13.32 -28.93
C SER A 63 24.27 11.79 -29.10
N PRO A 64 24.83 10.98 -28.18
CA PRO A 64 24.84 9.51 -28.32
C PRO A 64 23.43 8.92 -28.45
N PRO A 65 23.25 7.87 -29.28
CA PRO A 65 22.00 7.11 -29.30
C PRO A 65 21.69 6.46 -27.95
N PHE A 66 20.41 6.18 -27.70
CA PHE A 66 19.95 5.52 -26.47
C PHE A 66 18.64 4.76 -26.70
N HIS A 67 18.31 3.84 -25.79
CA HIS A 67 16.98 3.22 -25.74
C HIS A 67 15.99 4.17 -25.06
N PRO A 68 14.82 4.44 -25.67
CA PRO A 68 13.80 5.25 -25.04
C PRO A 68 13.17 4.50 -23.85
N SER A 69 12.55 5.24 -22.93
CA SER A 69 11.83 4.67 -21.79
C SER A 69 10.74 3.68 -22.24
N ALA A 70 10.59 2.58 -21.51
CA ALA A 70 9.52 1.62 -21.78
C ALA A 70 8.12 2.17 -21.46
N SER A 71 8.00 3.08 -20.48
CA SER A 71 6.74 3.70 -20.06
C SER A 71 6.21 4.73 -21.06
N ASP A 72 7.11 5.52 -21.65
CA ASP A 72 6.77 6.53 -22.65
C ASP A 72 7.86 6.65 -23.73
N PRO A 73 7.88 5.72 -24.71
CA PRO A 73 8.97 5.71 -25.67
C PRO A 73 8.93 6.90 -26.65
N LEU A 74 7.74 7.43 -26.94
CA LEU A 74 7.59 8.56 -27.87
C LEU A 74 7.92 9.90 -27.23
N GLY A 75 7.60 10.09 -25.94
CA GLY A 75 7.97 11.31 -25.21
C GLY A 75 9.49 11.52 -25.08
N ASP A 76 10.29 10.48 -25.28
CA ASP A 76 11.75 10.59 -25.30
C ASP A 76 12.33 11.16 -26.61
N LEU A 77 11.50 11.35 -27.64
CA LEU A 77 11.91 12.06 -28.86
C LEU A 77 11.74 13.58 -28.74
N ASP A 78 10.98 14.07 -27.76
CA ASP A 78 10.71 15.49 -27.59
C ASP A 78 11.95 16.27 -27.15
N ALA A 79 12.01 17.52 -27.60
CA ALA A 79 13.03 18.48 -27.20
C ALA A 79 12.97 18.69 -25.68
N VAL A 80 14.12 18.55 -25.02
CA VAL A 80 14.27 18.82 -23.59
C VAL A 80 15.52 19.64 -23.35
N GLU A 81 15.57 20.27 -22.18
CA GLU A 81 16.74 21.03 -21.76
C GLU A 81 18.00 20.14 -21.70
N PRO A 82 19.20 20.65 -22.02
CA PRO A 82 20.43 19.85 -22.12
C PRO A 82 20.72 18.97 -20.90
N ARG A 83 20.40 19.47 -19.69
CA ARG A 83 20.55 18.70 -18.45
C ARG A 83 19.65 17.46 -18.41
N GLN A 84 18.41 17.57 -18.86
CA GLN A 84 17.47 16.45 -18.92
C GLN A 84 17.88 15.46 -20.00
N ALA A 85 18.38 15.94 -21.15
CA ALA A 85 18.93 15.09 -22.20
C ALA A 85 20.12 14.25 -21.69
N ALA A 86 21.04 14.86 -20.93
CA ALA A 86 22.16 14.15 -20.33
C ALA A 86 21.70 13.08 -19.32
N LEU A 87 20.67 13.37 -18.52
CA LEU A 87 20.09 12.40 -17.58
C LEU A 87 19.40 11.22 -18.30
N ARG A 88 18.78 11.42 -19.47
CA ARG A 88 18.21 10.31 -20.27
C ARG A 88 19.26 9.23 -20.56
N VAL A 89 20.48 9.64 -20.90
CA VAL A 89 21.59 8.74 -21.20
C VAL A 89 22.22 8.18 -19.92
N ALA A 90 22.51 9.03 -18.93
CA ALA A 90 23.16 8.61 -17.69
C ALA A 90 22.31 7.61 -16.88
N ASP A 91 20.98 7.82 -16.84
CA ASP A 91 20.04 6.97 -16.10
C ASP A 91 19.43 5.87 -16.96
N GLN A 92 19.94 5.64 -18.18
CA GLN A 92 19.35 4.72 -19.15
C GLN A 92 19.11 3.33 -18.54
N ALA A 93 20.09 2.78 -17.82
CA ALA A 93 20.00 1.46 -17.18
C ALA A 93 18.85 1.36 -16.16
N ARG A 94 18.41 2.47 -15.57
CA ARG A 94 17.21 2.52 -14.71
C ARG A 94 15.95 2.68 -15.54
N ARG A 95 15.97 3.58 -16.52
CA ARG A 95 14.80 3.99 -17.32
C ARG A 95 14.23 2.89 -18.21
N ILE A 96 15.04 1.88 -18.55
CA ILE A 96 14.62 0.74 -19.39
C ILE A 96 14.46 -0.57 -18.61
N ASN A 97 14.68 -0.56 -17.30
CA ASN A 97 14.65 -1.76 -16.47
C ASN A 97 13.25 -2.19 -16.05
N ALA A 98 12.31 -2.24 -16.99
CA ALA A 98 10.93 -2.65 -16.72
C ALA A 98 10.87 -4.06 -16.09
N ARG A 99 11.79 -4.96 -16.45
CA ARG A 99 11.89 -6.32 -15.88
C ARG A 99 12.22 -6.30 -14.40
N GLY A 100 13.32 -5.64 -14.02
CA GLY A 100 13.74 -5.56 -12.61
C GLY A 100 12.69 -4.86 -11.76
N CYS A 101 12.14 -3.75 -12.26
CA CYS A 101 11.11 -3.00 -11.56
C CYS A 101 9.80 -3.78 -11.38
N LEU A 102 9.38 -4.57 -12.38
CA LEU A 102 8.23 -5.47 -12.26
C LEU A 102 8.44 -6.51 -11.16
N VAL A 103 9.62 -7.14 -11.12
CA VAL A 103 9.96 -8.13 -10.08
C VAL A 103 9.97 -7.49 -8.70
N ALA A 104 10.58 -6.31 -8.56
CA ALA A 104 10.61 -5.58 -7.30
C ALA A 104 9.20 -5.20 -6.81
N LEU A 105 8.34 -4.75 -7.71
CA LEU A 105 6.94 -4.45 -7.42
C LEU A 105 6.18 -5.71 -6.99
N HIS A 106 6.37 -6.84 -7.69
CA HIS A 106 5.77 -8.11 -7.30
C HIS A 106 6.20 -8.53 -5.88
N SER A 107 7.50 -8.47 -5.57
CA SER A 107 7.99 -8.82 -4.23
C SER A 107 7.44 -7.87 -3.15
N ALA A 108 7.30 -6.58 -3.44
CA ALA A 108 6.71 -5.61 -2.51
C ALA A 108 5.22 -5.91 -2.23
N VAL A 109 4.44 -6.29 -3.25
CA VAL A 109 3.06 -6.76 -3.08
C VAL A 109 3.00 -8.01 -2.21
N GLU A 110 4.03 -8.86 -2.24
CA GLU A 110 4.19 -10.02 -1.36
C GLU A 110 4.78 -9.70 0.03
N ARG A 111 4.91 -8.41 0.39
CA ARG A 111 5.51 -7.95 1.65
C ARG A 111 6.98 -8.37 1.84
N ALA A 112 7.69 -8.62 0.74
CA ALA A 112 9.12 -8.91 0.72
C ALA A 112 9.84 -7.90 -0.21
N PRO A 113 9.93 -6.62 0.17
CA PRO A 113 10.44 -5.59 -0.73
C PRO A 113 11.87 -5.88 -1.21
N SER A 114 12.12 -5.65 -2.50
CA SER A 114 13.42 -5.86 -3.14
C SER A 114 13.80 -4.67 -4.03
N VAL A 115 15.08 -4.57 -4.38
CA VAL A 115 15.61 -3.48 -5.21
C VAL A 115 15.99 -4.04 -6.59
N PRO A 116 15.57 -3.40 -7.70
CA PRO A 116 15.94 -3.86 -9.03
C PRO A 116 17.45 -3.66 -9.27
N LEU A 117 18.14 -4.73 -9.69
CA LEU A 117 19.52 -4.63 -10.17
C LEU A 117 19.57 -3.84 -11.48
N PRO A 118 20.64 -3.07 -11.76
CA PRO A 118 20.76 -2.31 -13.00
C PRO A 118 20.61 -3.18 -14.25
N TRP A 119 19.89 -2.68 -15.25
CA TRP A 119 19.73 -3.36 -16.54
C TRP A 119 21.09 -3.66 -17.18
N GLN A 120 21.19 -4.82 -17.82
CA GLN A 120 22.33 -5.23 -18.63
C GLN A 120 21.88 -5.61 -20.04
N PRO A 121 22.72 -5.43 -21.07
CA PRO A 121 22.42 -5.88 -22.44
C PRO A 121 22.00 -7.36 -22.54
N SER A 122 22.53 -8.22 -21.66
CA SER A 122 22.16 -9.64 -21.59
C SER A 122 20.70 -9.90 -21.19
N ASP A 123 20.02 -8.92 -20.58
CA ASP A 123 18.62 -9.04 -20.18
C ASP A 123 17.68 -9.07 -21.39
N GLU A 124 18.13 -8.55 -22.54
CA GLU A 124 17.41 -8.60 -23.82
C GLU A 124 17.65 -9.90 -24.60
N ALA A 125 18.50 -10.81 -24.10
CA ALA A 125 18.85 -12.03 -24.83
C ALA A 125 17.60 -12.87 -25.16
N PRO A 126 17.55 -13.53 -26.34
CA PRO A 126 16.42 -14.33 -26.78
C PRO A 126 15.87 -15.28 -25.70
N GLY A 127 14.54 -15.37 -25.55
CA GLY A 127 13.88 -16.17 -24.51
C GLY A 127 13.79 -15.51 -23.12
N TRP A 128 14.10 -14.21 -23.00
CA TRP A 128 14.03 -13.48 -21.73
C TRP A 128 12.67 -13.59 -21.05
N TRP A 129 11.57 -13.57 -21.82
CA TRP A 129 10.21 -13.65 -21.29
C TRP A 129 10.01 -14.97 -20.54
N SER A 130 10.35 -16.09 -21.17
CA SER A 130 10.28 -17.41 -20.55
C SER A 130 11.20 -17.57 -19.35
N ARG A 131 12.37 -16.90 -19.33
CA ARG A 131 13.26 -16.89 -18.15
C ARG A 131 12.66 -16.09 -17.00
N LEU A 132 12.10 -14.91 -17.29
CA LEU A 132 11.46 -14.04 -16.31
C LEU A 132 10.28 -14.74 -15.65
N THR A 133 9.38 -15.31 -16.45
CA THR A 133 8.14 -15.90 -15.96
C THR A 133 8.40 -17.18 -15.17
N ARG A 134 9.27 -18.06 -15.67
CA ARG A 134 9.65 -19.28 -14.95
C ARG A 134 10.31 -18.99 -13.60
N ARG A 135 11.14 -17.95 -13.53
CA ARG A 135 11.93 -17.63 -12.32
C ARG A 135 11.14 -16.86 -11.28
N TYR A 136 10.35 -15.87 -11.70
CA TYR A 136 9.73 -14.90 -10.79
C TYR A 136 8.21 -14.96 -10.75
N PHE A 137 7.57 -15.61 -11.73
CA PHE A 137 6.11 -15.73 -11.82
C PHE A 137 5.67 -17.18 -12.08
N PRO A 138 6.18 -18.18 -11.33
CA PRO A 138 5.94 -19.60 -11.64
C PRO A 138 4.48 -20.03 -11.47
N SER A 139 3.69 -19.31 -10.67
CA SER A 139 2.27 -19.55 -10.45
C SER A 139 1.36 -18.84 -11.47
N PHE A 140 1.90 -17.96 -12.31
CA PHE A 140 1.13 -17.18 -13.26
C PHE A 140 0.91 -17.99 -14.54
N GLN A 141 -0.33 -18.01 -15.02
CA GLN A 141 -0.73 -18.74 -16.22
C GLN A 141 -1.15 -17.77 -17.32
N ARG A 142 -0.87 -18.12 -18.58
CA ARG A 142 -1.26 -17.30 -19.72
C ARG A 142 -2.78 -17.28 -19.86
N VAL A 143 -3.34 -16.08 -20.02
CA VAL A 143 -4.75 -15.86 -20.32
C VAL A 143 -4.85 -15.14 -21.66
N SER A 144 -5.74 -15.62 -22.52
CA SER A 144 -5.98 -15.00 -23.83
C SER A 144 -6.71 -13.68 -23.64
N VAL A 145 -6.16 -12.61 -24.21
CA VAL A 145 -6.73 -11.25 -24.19
C VAL A 145 -6.52 -10.61 -25.56
N SER A 146 -7.47 -9.79 -25.99
CA SER A 146 -7.39 -9.03 -27.24
C SER A 146 -7.18 -7.52 -27.01
N GLY A 147 -7.43 -7.04 -25.79
CA GLY A 147 -7.27 -5.63 -25.41
C GLY A 147 -7.31 -5.40 -23.91
N TRP A 148 -7.29 -4.13 -23.51
CA TRP A 148 -7.28 -3.72 -22.10
C TRP A 148 -8.56 -4.11 -21.35
N ASP A 149 -9.72 -4.05 -22.00
CA ASP A 149 -10.99 -4.46 -21.39
C ASP A 149 -10.99 -5.94 -21.01
N ASP A 150 -10.41 -6.80 -21.87
CA ASP A 150 -10.25 -8.22 -21.58
C ASP A 150 -9.29 -8.45 -20.40
N VAL A 151 -8.21 -7.67 -20.31
CA VAL A 151 -7.28 -7.73 -19.17
C VAL A 151 -8.01 -7.35 -17.88
N ILE A 152 -8.78 -6.26 -17.88
CA ILE A 152 -9.55 -5.79 -16.72
C ILE A 152 -10.61 -6.82 -16.32
N GLY A 153 -11.33 -7.37 -17.29
CA GLY A 153 -12.33 -8.43 -17.07
C GLY A 153 -11.71 -9.69 -16.48
N ALA A 154 -10.62 -10.17 -17.07
CA ALA A 154 -9.90 -11.37 -16.61
C ALA A 154 -9.25 -11.18 -15.23
N MET A 155 -8.88 -9.96 -14.85
CA MET A 155 -8.41 -9.61 -13.51
C MET A 155 -9.55 -9.51 -12.48
N SER A 156 -10.73 -9.09 -12.91
CA SER A 156 -11.90 -8.91 -12.03
C SER A 156 -12.57 -10.23 -11.68
N GLU A 157 -12.70 -11.12 -12.67
CA GLU A 157 -13.46 -12.37 -12.60
C GLU A 157 -13.12 -13.26 -11.38
N PRO A 158 -11.85 -13.52 -11.03
CA PRO A 158 -11.54 -14.44 -9.93
C PRO A 158 -11.66 -13.79 -8.54
N GLY A 159 -11.87 -12.46 -8.47
CA GLY A 159 -12.05 -11.72 -7.23
C GLY A 159 -10.78 -11.09 -6.65
N PRO A 160 -10.88 -10.52 -5.42
CA PRO A 160 -9.79 -9.81 -4.76
C PRO A 160 -8.49 -10.62 -4.65
N ASP A 161 -7.36 -9.91 -4.71
CA ASP A 161 -6.00 -10.44 -4.75
C ASP A 161 -5.66 -11.30 -5.99
N THR A 162 -6.47 -11.23 -7.05
CA THR A 162 -6.03 -11.66 -8.38
C THR A 162 -4.83 -10.80 -8.80
N ARG A 163 -3.79 -11.44 -9.32
CA ARG A 163 -2.54 -10.77 -9.72
C ARG A 163 -2.26 -11.04 -11.19
N GLY A 164 -1.58 -10.11 -11.83
CA GLY A 164 -1.28 -10.22 -13.24
C GLY A 164 0.01 -9.55 -13.66
N VAL A 165 0.57 -10.03 -14.75
CA VAL A 165 1.68 -9.41 -15.47
C VAL A 165 1.24 -9.24 -16.91
N VAL A 166 1.33 -8.01 -17.41
CA VAL A 166 1.02 -7.68 -18.80
C VAL A 166 2.31 -7.29 -19.50
N TRP A 167 2.69 -8.02 -20.53
CA TRP A 167 3.70 -7.58 -21.48
C TRP A 167 3.01 -6.90 -22.65
N VAL A 168 3.22 -5.58 -22.73
CA VAL A 168 2.73 -4.73 -23.80
C VAL A 168 3.73 -4.75 -24.94
N ARG A 169 3.35 -5.36 -26.06
CA ARG A 169 4.11 -5.32 -27.30
C ARG A 169 3.58 -4.18 -28.16
N ARG A 170 4.48 -3.31 -28.63
CA ARG A 170 4.12 -2.15 -29.42
C ARG A 170 4.55 -2.32 -30.86
N ALA A 171 3.79 -1.73 -31.78
CA ALA A 171 4.22 -1.53 -33.14
C ALA A 171 4.12 -0.06 -33.52
N ILE A 172 5.19 0.47 -34.14
CA ILE A 172 5.23 1.82 -34.69
C ILE A 172 5.51 1.69 -36.18
N GLY A 173 4.62 2.23 -37.01
CA GLY A 173 4.71 2.05 -38.46
C GLY A 173 4.63 0.58 -38.89
N GLY A 174 3.93 -0.26 -38.12
CA GLY A 174 3.81 -1.71 -38.38
C GLY A 174 5.03 -2.55 -38.02
N VAL A 175 6.04 -1.97 -37.37
CA VAL A 175 7.27 -2.65 -36.94
C VAL A 175 7.34 -2.70 -35.42
N GLU A 176 7.77 -3.83 -34.85
CA GLU A 176 7.94 -4.01 -33.40
C GLU A 176 8.80 -2.88 -32.82
N ALA A 177 8.33 -2.27 -31.74
CA ALA A 177 9.01 -1.21 -31.02
C ALA A 177 9.14 -1.55 -29.53
N SER A 178 9.86 -0.71 -28.77
CA SER A 178 10.04 -0.92 -27.33
C SER A 178 8.70 -1.11 -26.61
N GLY A 179 8.56 -2.25 -25.94
CA GLY A 179 7.39 -2.63 -25.15
C GLY A 179 7.47 -2.13 -23.71
N ASN A 180 6.49 -2.53 -22.89
CA ASN A 180 6.51 -2.32 -21.45
C ASN A 180 6.04 -3.57 -20.69
N LEU A 181 6.34 -3.62 -19.41
CA LEU A 181 5.83 -4.62 -18.47
C LEU A 181 5.02 -3.92 -17.38
N LEU A 182 3.76 -4.28 -17.25
CA LEU A 182 2.86 -3.75 -16.23
C LEU A 182 2.48 -4.84 -15.23
N TYR A 183 2.30 -4.44 -13.98
CA TYR A 183 1.74 -5.29 -12.95
C TYR A 183 0.24 -4.99 -12.80
N ALA A 184 -0.59 -6.02 -12.78
CA ALA A 184 -2.02 -5.90 -12.52
C ALA A 184 -2.33 -6.47 -11.13
N HIS A 185 -3.16 -5.78 -10.36
CA HIS A 185 -3.63 -6.28 -9.06
C HIS A 185 -5.11 -5.97 -8.89
N ASN A 186 -5.89 -6.96 -8.46
CA ASN A 186 -7.26 -6.76 -8.03
C ASN A 186 -7.25 -6.43 -6.54
N ASN A 187 -7.21 -5.14 -6.22
CA ASN A 187 -7.23 -4.66 -4.85
C ASN A 187 -8.68 -4.50 -4.39
N ASN A 188 -9.19 -5.45 -3.61
CA ASN A 188 -10.54 -5.41 -3.04
C ASN A 188 -11.67 -5.18 -4.07
N GLY A 189 -11.56 -5.81 -5.25
CA GLY A 189 -12.55 -5.68 -6.32
C GLY A 189 -12.24 -4.56 -7.32
N GLN A 190 -11.21 -3.74 -7.08
CA GLN A 190 -10.74 -2.74 -8.03
C GLN A 190 -9.47 -3.21 -8.74
N VAL A 191 -9.52 -3.30 -10.06
CA VAL A 191 -8.34 -3.65 -10.86
C VAL A 191 -7.47 -2.41 -11.03
N VAL A 192 -6.24 -2.48 -10.54
CA VAL A 192 -5.21 -1.47 -10.75
C VAL A 192 -4.11 -2.02 -11.66
N LEU A 193 -3.68 -1.21 -12.61
CA LEU A 193 -2.54 -1.46 -13.48
C LEU A 193 -1.43 -0.51 -13.05
N LEU A 194 -0.28 -1.07 -12.69
CA LEU A 194 0.86 -0.37 -12.11
C LEU A 194 2.06 -0.49 -13.05
N ASP A 195 2.77 0.61 -13.21
CA ASP A 195 4.04 0.64 -13.90
C ASP A 195 5.17 0.69 -12.87
N GLY A 196 5.97 -0.38 -12.81
CA GLY A 196 7.07 -0.50 -11.86
C GLY A 196 8.19 0.53 -12.10
N LEU A 197 8.36 1.02 -13.34
CA LEU A 197 9.40 2.01 -13.64
C LEU A 197 9.10 3.36 -13.02
N THR A 198 7.83 3.76 -13.05
CA THR A 198 7.36 5.05 -12.53
C THR A 198 6.83 4.96 -11.10
N SER A 199 6.63 3.74 -10.58
CA SER A 199 6.01 3.49 -9.28
C SER A 199 4.63 4.16 -9.14
N SER A 200 3.88 4.19 -10.24
CA SER A 200 2.57 4.83 -10.33
C SER A 200 1.56 3.96 -11.07
N LEU A 201 0.32 4.44 -11.17
CA LEU A 201 -0.64 3.90 -12.13
C LEU A 201 -0.04 3.92 -13.53
N ALA A 202 -0.26 2.84 -14.27
CA ALA A 202 0.23 2.68 -15.61
C ALA A 202 -0.55 3.57 -16.58
N ARG A 203 0.16 4.22 -17.50
CA ARG A 203 -0.44 4.85 -18.67
C ARG A 203 -0.70 3.76 -19.71
N LEU A 204 -1.97 3.47 -20.01
CA LEU A 204 -2.33 2.45 -20.98
C LEU A 204 -2.12 2.97 -22.40
N ASP A 205 -1.39 2.21 -23.21
CA ASP A 205 -1.21 2.53 -24.62
C ASP A 205 -2.54 2.41 -25.37
N ARG A 206 -2.73 3.32 -26.31
CA ARG A 206 -3.87 3.31 -27.22
C ARG A 206 -3.81 2.08 -28.13
N ALA A 207 -4.99 1.62 -28.56
CA ALA A 207 -5.13 0.42 -29.41
C ALA A 207 -4.32 0.48 -30.72
N ASP A 208 -4.07 1.66 -31.27
CA ASP A 208 -3.28 1.84 -32.50
C ASP A 208 -1.78 1.61 -32.32
N LEU A 209 -1.27 1.70 -31.08
CA LEU A 209 0.13 1.46 -30.74
C LEU A 209 0.38 0.04 -30.22
N VAL A 210 -0.65 -0.62 -29.70
CA VAL A 210 -0.56 -1.97 -29.15
C VAL A 210 -0.62 -3.00 -30.27
N HIS A 211 0.47 -3.76 -30.41
CA HIS A 211 0.53 -4.90 -31.33
C HIS A 211 -0.04 -6.18 -30.70
N GLU A 212 0.33 -6.46 -29.45
CA GLU A 212 -0.15 -7.62 -28.69
C GLU A 212 -0.08 -7.30 -27.19
N LEU A 213 -1.07 -7.79 -26.43
CA LEU A 213 -0.97 -7.89 -24.97
C LEU A 213 -0.75 -9.35 -24.59
N VAL A 214 0.42 -9.66 -24.03
CA VAL A 214 0.68 -10.98 -23.45
C VAL A 214 0.38 -10.91 -21.96
N PHE A 215 -0.73 -11.51 -21.56
CA PHE A 215 -1.20 -11.46 -20.18
C PHE A 215 -0.97 -12.79 -19.46
N LEU A 216 -0.37 -12.71 -18.27
CA LEU A 216 -0.31 -13.80 -17.32
C LEU A 216 -1.10 -13.42 -16.07
N ARG A 217 -1.89 -14.37 -15.56
CA ARG A 217 -2.71 -14.21 -14.36
C ARG A 217 -2.30 -15.26 -13.33
N ALA A 218 -2.05 -14.82 -12.11
CA ALA A 218 -2.15 -15.69 -10.95
C ALA A 218 -3.54 -15.48 -10.34
N LEU A 219 -4.27 -16.58 -10.16
CA LEU A 219 -5.49 -16.54 -9.37
C LEU A 219 -5.16 -16.07 -7.95
N PRO A 220 -6.13 -15.49 -7.22
CA PRO A 220 -5.99 -15.36 -5.78
C PRO A 220 -5.52 -16.71 -5.30
N ALA A 221 -4.37 -16.73 -4.62
CA ALA A 221 -3.98 -17.97 -4.00
C ALA A 221 -5.20 -18.41 -3.19
N THR A 222 -5.63 -19.67 -3.31
CA THR A 222 -6.29 -20.34 -2.18
C THR A 222 -5.25 -20.45 -1.07
N ARG A 223 -4.77 -19.30 -0.62
CA ARG A 223 -3.97 -19.12 0.55
C ARG A 223 -5.04 -19.15 1.63
N GLU A 224 -5.25 -20.33 2.18
CA GLU A 224 -4.83 -20.43 3.58
C GLU A 224 -3.42 -19.81 3.60
N ALA A 225 -3.34 -18.50 3.88
CA ALA A 225 -2.08 -17.95 4.33
C ALA A 225 -1.62 -18.93 5.41
N PRO A 226 -0.33 -19.36 5.44
CA PRO A 226 0.12 -20.14 6.58
C PRO A 226 -0.39 -19.39 7.80
N PRO A 227 -1.23 -20.04 8.63
CA PRO A 227 -2.08 -19.33 9.56
C PRO A 227 -1.20 -18.37 10.33
N GLN A 228 -1.57 -17.09 10.39
CA GLN A 228 -0.75 -16.13 11.10
C GLN A 228 -0.47 -16.71 12.49
N ALA A 229 0.70 -16.44 13.06
CA ALA A 229 1.10 -17.14 14.29
C ALA A 229 0.05 -17.00 15.42
N TRP A 230 -0.77 -15.95 15.39
CA TRP A 230 -1.91 -15.70 16.29
C TRP A 230 -3.22 -16.41 15.90
N GLU A 231 -3.39 -16.97 14.71
CA GLU A 231 -4.61 -17.68 14.27
C GLU A 231 -4.82 -19.04 14.97
N ARG A 232 -3.89 -19.42 15.85
CA ARG A 232 -4.06 -20.58 16.72
C ARG A 232 -5.25 -20.36 17.66
N GLU A 233 -5.98 -21.43 17.96
CA GLU A 233 -6.96 -21.41 19.03
C GLU A 233 -6.26 -21.08 20.35
N ALA A 234 -6.94 -20.32 21.18
CA ALA A 234 -6.50 -20.02 22.53
C ALA A 234 -7.56 -20.60 23.46
N PRO A 235 -7.41 -21.82 23.99
CA PRO A 235 -8.37 -22.37 24.96
C PRO A 235 -8.05 -21.96 26.40
N ASP A 236 -6.84 -21.48 26.67
CA ASP A 236 -6.34 -21.16 28.01
C ASP A 236 -5.64 -19.79 28.08
N PHE A 237 -5.33 -19.33 29.29
CA PHE A 237 -4.70 -18.03 29.51
C PHE A 237 -3.35 -17.88 28.79
N ALA A 238 -2.49 -18.91 28.80
CA ALA A 238 -1.15 -18.83 28.24
C ALA A 238 -1.20 -18.68 26.71
N SER A 239 -2.04 -19.48 26.06
CA SER A 239 -2.29 -19.41 24.62
C SER A 239 -2.97 -18.09 24.22
N ALA A 240 -3.91 -17.58 25.03
CA ALA A 240 -4.55 -16.28 24.79
C ALA A 240 -3.57 -15.10 24.89
N ALA A 241 -2.72 -15.08 25.91
CA ALA A 241 -1.71 -14.05 26.07
C ALA A 241 -0.66 -14.09 24.94
N ALA A 242 -0.25 -15.29 24.50
CA ALA A 242 0.66 -15.46 23.37
C ALA A 242 0.01 -14.98 22.06
N LYS A 243 -1.24 -15.38 21.81
CA LYS A 243 -2.04 -14.94 20.65
C LYS A 243 -2.18 -13.42 20.61
N ALA A 244 -2.50 -12.79 21.73
CA ALA A 244 -2.62 -11.35 21.82
C ALA A 244 -1.30 -10.63 21.53
N ARG A 245 -0.17 -11.10 22.09
CA ARG A 245 1.15 -10.52 21.83
C ARG A 245 1.55 -10.61 20.36
N LEU A 246 1.32 -11.77 19.73
CA LEU A 246 1.62 -11.98 18.32
C LEU A 246 0.76 -11.09 17.41
N TRP A 247 -0.53 -10.93 17.74
CA TRP A 247 -1.40 -10.03 17.01
C TRP A 247 -1.04 -8.56 17.20
N LEU A 248 -0.68 -8.15 18.44
CA LEU A 248 -0.23 -6.77 18.72
C LEU A 248 1.07 -6.44 18.00
N ASP A 249 1.99 -7.40 17.90
CA ASP A 249 3.25 -7.25 17.16
C ASP A 249 2.99 -7.06 15.66
N ASP A 250 2.10 -7.86 15.06
CA ASP A 250 1.68 -7.72 13.66
C ASP A 250 0.94 -6.40 13.40
N ALA A 251 0.00 -6.03 14.27
CA ALA A 251 -0.84 -4.84 14.10
C ALA A 251 -0.09 -3.52 14.33
N TYR A 252 0.87 -3.49 15.26
CA TYR A 252 1.53 -2.26 15.71
C TYR A 252 3.06 -2.26 15.56
N GLY A 253 3.64 -3.26 14.91
CA GLY A 253 5.09 -3.35 14.67
C GLY A 253 5.91 -3.35 15.97
N GLY A 254 5.45 -4.07 16.98
CA GLY A 254 6.12 -4.20 18.28
C GLY A 254 6.02 -2.97 19.21
N GLN A 255 5.17 -1.98 18.89
CA GLN A 255 5.03 -0.76 19.69
C GLN A 255 4.09 -0.92 20.90
N VAL A 256 3.22 -1.93 20.91
CA VAL A 256 2.17 -2.14 21.92
C VAL A 256 2.42 -3.46 22.65
N ASP A 257 2.16 -3.50 23.96
CA ASP A 257 2.24 -4.70 24.79
C ASP A 257 1.05 -4.82 25.75
N LEU A 258 0.84 -6.02 26.30
CA LEU A 258 -0.19 -6.30 27.29
C LEU A 258 0.16 -5.69 28.66
N VAL A 259 -0.86 -5.18 29.35
CA VAL A 259 -0.73 -4.58 30.69
C VAL A 259 -1.25 -5.57 31.73
N ALA A 260 -0.33 -6.18 32.48
CA ALA A 260 -0.63 -7.13 33.56
C ALA A 260 -1.77 -8.12 33.21
N PRO A 261 -1.62 -8.94 32.14
CA PRO A 261 -2.64 -9.92 31.78
C PRO A 261 -2.72 -11.01 32.84
N THR A 262 -3.92 -11.47 33.15
CA THR A 262 -4.18 -12.48 34.19
C THR A 262 -5.22 -13.50 33.72
N ALA A 263 -5.25 -14.69 34.36
CA ALA A 263 -6.24 -15.71 34.03
C ALA A 263 -7.69 -15.25 34.31
N GLU A 264 -7.87 -14.31 35.22
CA GLU A 264 -9.20 -13.75 35.52
C GLU A 264 -9.76 -12.89 34.37
N ASP A 265 -8.95 -12.51 33.37
CA ASP A 265 -9.40 -11.78 32.16
C ASP A 265 -10.29 -12.62 31.23
N GLU A 266 -10.52 -13.88 31.57
CA GLU A 266 -11.37 -14.79 30.83
C GLU A 266 -12.85 -14.38 30.87
N ILE A 267 -13.49 -14.44 29.70
CA ILE A 267 -14.92 -14.34 29.51
C ILE A 267 -15.41 -15.59 28.75
N ARG A 268 -16.74 -15.77 28.65
CA ARG A 268 -17.34 -16.97 28.05
C ARG A 268 -16.78 -17.30 26.66
N ARG A 269 -16.62 -16.29 25.80
CA ARG A 269 -16.16 -16.46 24.40
C ARG A 269 -14.66 -16.20 24.17
N GLY A 270 -13.89 -15.78 25.18
CA GLY A 270 -12.56 -15.23 24.94
C GLY A 270 -11.87 -14.68 26.18
N TRP A 271 -10.94 -13.74 25.97
CA TRP A 271 -10.26 -12.96 27.00
C TRP A 271 -10.34 -11.48 26.68
N VAL A 272 -10.29 -10.64 27.71
CA VAL A 272 -10.26 -9.18 27.58
C VAL A 272 -9.01 -8.66 28.29
N PHE A 273 -8.00 -8.28 27.51
CA PHE A 273 -6.75 -7.76 28.06
C PHE A 273 -6.65 -6.25 27.88
N SER A 274 -6.09 -5.57 28.87
CA SER A 274 -5.55 -4.22 28.68
C SER A 274 -4.24 -4.29 27.90
N CYS A 275 -4.02 -3.33 27.01
CA CYS A 275 -2.78 -3.16 26.26
C CYS A 275 -2.42 -1.69 26.15
N ASN A 276 -1.15 -1.35 26.04
CA ASN A 276 -0.74 0.04 25.84
C ASN A 276 0.61 0.11 25.11
N THR A 277 1.00 1.30 24.66
CA THR A 277 2.30 1.45 24.00
C THR A 277 3.42 1.22 25.01
N ARG A 278 4.53 0.63 24.56
CA ARG A 278 5.72 0.46 25.39
C ARG A 278 6.24 1.79 25.93
N ARG A 279 6.18 2.86 25.12
CA ARG A 279 6.57 4.22 25.53
C ARG A 279 5.76 4.72 26.73
N PHE A 280 4.47 4.46 26.75
CA PHE A 280 3.63 4.79 27.89
C PHE A 280 3.96 3.93 29.11
N LEU A 281 4.15 2.62 28.93
CA LEU A 281 4.47 1.71 30.02
C LEU A 281 5.81 2.04 30.70
N ASP A 282 6.79 2.51 29.91
CA ASP A 282 8.11 2.91 30.42
C ASP A 282 8.10 4.32 31.01
N GLY A 283 7.41 5.27 30.36
CA GLY A 283 7.51 6.70 30.66
C GLY A 283 6.34 7.32 31.40
N GLY A 284 5.18 6.65 31.46
CA GLY A 284 3.96 7.10 32.14
C GLY A 284 3.29 8.35 31.54
N ARG A 285 3.80 8.89 30.43
CA ARG A 285 3.25 10.10 29.80
C ARG A 285 2.02 9.76 28.99
N TRP A 286 0.86 10.29 29.38
CA TRP A 286 -0.42 9.99 28.75
C TRP A 286 -0.46 10.28 27.23
N GLN A 287 0.36 11.21 26.71
CA GLN A 287 0.45 11.48 25.27
C GLN A 287 1.05 10.31 24.49
N ASP A 288 1.85 9.48 25.16
CA ASP A 288 2.42 8.27 24.58
C ASP A 288 1.42 7.09 24.66
N ALA A 289 0.29 7.22 25.36
CA ALA A 289 -0.67 6.13 25.53
C ALA A 289 -1.40 5.78 24.23
N LEU A 290 -1.83 4.52 24.13
CA LEU A 290 -2.74 4.05 23.10
C LEU A 290 -4.13 4.64 23.36
N LEU A 291 -4.85 5.03 22.30
CA LEU A 291 -6.22 5.52 22.44
C LEU A 291 -7.15 4.40 22.92
N ASP A 292 -6.97 3.21 22.35
CA ASP A 292 -7.81 2.04 22.54
C ASP A 292 -7.04 0.97 23.31
N ALA A 293 -6.88 1.16 24.62
CA ALA A 293 -6.04 0.32 25.47
C ALA A 293 -6.69 -1.02 25.86
N THR A 294 -7.49 -1.63 24.98
CA THR A 294 -8.18 -2.90 25.24
C THR A 294 -8.25 -3.77 23.99
N ILE A 295 -7.91 -5.05 24.16
CA ILE A 295 -8.00 -6.07 23.12
C ILE A 295 -8.82 -7.27 23.62
N VAL A 296 -9.73 -7.73 22.78
CA VAL A 296 -10.50 -8.95 22.99
C VAL A 296 -9.87 -10.07 22.17
N VAL A 297 -9.66 -11.22 22.79
CA VAL A 297 -9.04 -12.40 22.16
C VAL A 297 -10.06 -13.54 22.12
N PRO A 298 -10.58 -13.93 20.94
CA PRO A 298 -11.46 -15.08 20.81
C PRO A 298 -10.77 -16.41 21.16
N LYS A 299 -11.56 -17.35 21.70
CA LYS A 299 -11.12 -18.74 21.98
C LYS A 299 -10.81 -19.56 20.73
N ASP A 300 -11.58 -19.30 19.68
CA ASP A 300 -11.42 -19.95 18.38
C ASP A 300 -10.21 -19.37 17.61
N ASN A 301 -10.10 -19.71 16.33
CA ASN A 301 -9.08 -19.19 15.41
C ASN A 301 -9.36 -17.74 14.95
N GLY A 302 -10.41 -17.09 15.47
CA GLY A 302 -10.76 -15.71 15.13
C GLY A 302 -9.69 -14.71 15.54
N ALA A 303 -9.59 -13.62 14.78
CA ALA A 303 -8.65 -12.54 15.05
C ALA A 303 -9.00 -11.81 16.36
N PRO A 304 -8.00 -11.48 17.18
CA PRO A 304 -8.16 -10.48 18.22
C PRO A 304 -8.65 -9.14 17.65
N PHE A 305 -9.39 -8.37 18.44
CA PHE A 305 -10.00 -7.11 17.99
C PHE A 305 -10.14 -6.09 19.13
N GLY A 306 -10.22 -4.80 18.76
CA GLY A 306 -10.48 -3.70 19.69
C GLY A 306 -11.97 -3.49 19.97
N LEU A 307 -12.30 -2.72 21.00
CA LEU A 307 -13.67 -2.34 21.34
C LEU A 307 -14.00 -0.93 20.80
N PRO A 308 -15.26 -0.66 20.42
CA PRO A 308 -15.66 0.68 20.00
C PRO A 308 -15.58 1.69 21.15
N ASN A 309 -15.23 2.94 20.85
CA ASN A 309 -15.01 3.98 21.85
C ASN A 309 -16.28 4.47 22.55
N ALA A 310 -17.40 4.55 21.84
CA ALA A 310 -18.63 5.11 22.38
C ALA A 310 -19.21 4.20 23.49
N GLU A 311 -19.41 2.91 23.19
CA GLU A 311 -20.07 1.95 24.07
C GLU A 311 -19.32 0.60 24.17
N PRO A 312 -18.07 0.59 24.66
CA PRO A 312 -17.22 -0.61 24.62
C PRO A 312 -17.82 -1.79 25.39
N TRP A 313 -18.41 -1.55 26.56
CA TRP A 313 -18.88 -2.60 27.46
C TRP A 313 -20.23 -3.19 27.03
N ALA A 314 -21.15 -2.36 26.53
CA ALA A 314 -22.41 -2.84 25.97
C ALA A 314 -22.16 -3.69 24.71
N TRP A 315 -21.22 -3.25 23.86
CA TRP A 315 -20.77 -4.01 22.70
C TRP A 315 -20.19 -5.37 23.12
N LEU A 316 -19.27 -5.36 24.10
CA LEU A 316 -18.63 -6.59 24.61
C LEU A 316 -19.65 -7.56 25.21
N ALA A 317 -20.63 -7.07 25.96
CA ALA A 317 -21.67 -7.89 26.56
C ALA A 317 -22.50 -8.63 25.50
N ARG A 318 -22.91 -7.94 24.42
CA ARG A 318 -23.62 -8.54 23.28
C ARG A 318 -22.78 -9.60 22.57
N TRP A 319 -21.51 -9.31 22.32
CA TRP A 319 -20.58 -10.28 21.75
C TRP A 319 -20.48 -11.51 22.67
N ASN A 320 -20.18 -11.33 23.95
CA ASN A 320 -20.02 -12.44 24.89
C ASN A 320 -21.31 -13.29 25.06
N ALA A 321 -22.49 -12.66 24.92
CA ALA A 321 -23.79 -13.34 24.89
C ALA A 321 -24.01 -14.23 23.66
N GLY A 322 -23.21 -14.08 22.60
CA GLY A 322 -23.25 -14.93 21.40
C GLY A 322 -23.71 -14.22 20.14
N GLU A 323 -23.98 -12.91 20.19
CA GLU A 323 -24.25 -12.15 18.97
C GLU A 323 -23.00 -12.04 18.09
N ASN A 324 -23.18 -11.99 16.77
CA ASN A 324 -22.09 -11.87 15.81
C ASN A 324 -22.14 -10.49 15.13
N PRO A 325 -21.05 -9.70 15.16
CA PRO A 325 -20.99 -8.40 14.49
C PRO A 325 -21.24 -8.51 12.98
N GLY A 326 -21.89 -7.50 12.39
CA GLY A 326 -22.20 -7.46 10.96
C GLY A 326 -23.55 -6.79 10.63
N PRO A 327 -24.14 -7.07 9.46
CA PRO A 327 -25.20 -6.24 8.84
C PRO A 327 -26.55 -6.18 9.59
N LYS A 328 -26.70 -6.86 10.73
CA LYS A 328 -27.94 -6.89 11.54
C LYS A 328 -27.91 -5.93 12.73
N GLY A 329 -27.41 -4.70 12.55
CA GLY A 329 -27.39 -3.69 13.63
C GLY A 329 -26.46 -4.01 14.80
N PHE A 330 -25.48 -4.89 14.59
CA PHE A 330 -24.37 -5.10 15.52
C PHE A 330 -23.08 -4.60 14.85
N PRO A 331 -22.57 -3.40 15.18
CA PRO A 331 -21.42 -2.84 14.50
C PRO A 331 -20.20 -3.76 14.57
N THR A 332 -19.50 -3.87 13.44
CA THR A 332 -18.20 -4.57 13.37
C THR A 332 -17.19 -3.90 14.31
N PRO A 333 -16.28 -4.66 14.93
CA PRO A 333 -15.24 -4.07 15.75
C PRO A 333 -14.37 -3.12 14.91
N PRO A 334 -13.86 -2.03 15.50
CA PRO A 334 -13.00 -1.10 14.79
C PRO A 334 -11.68 -1.79 14.38
N PRO A 335 -11.10 -1.43 13.22
CA PRO A 335 -9.76 -1.85 12.87
C PRO A 335 -8.73 -1.21 13.83
N PRO A 336 -7.52 -1.78 13.96
CA PRO A 336 -6.43 -1.18 14.75
C PRO A 336 -6.13 0.26 14.31
N GLY A 337 -6.06 1.18 15.28
CA GLY A 337 -5.70 2.58 15.05
C GLY A 337 -4.19 2.82 14.99
N ARG A 338 -3.77 4.08 15.13
CA ARG A 338 -2.35 4.44 15.32
C ARG A 338 -1.94 4.14 16.76
N ALA A 339 -0.77 3.50 16.96
CA ALA A 339 -0.26 3.21 18.31
C ALA A 339 -0.09 4.49 19.16
N LEU A 340 0.53 5.52 18.56
CA LEU A 340 0.67 6.85 19.14
C LEU A 340 -0.36 7.78 18.48
N TRP A 341 -1.48 8.00 19.15
CA TRP A 341 -2.59 8.77 18.56
C TRP A 341 -2.37 10.29 18.66
N PHE A 342 -1.79 10.76 19.77
CA PHE A 342 -1.79 12.19 20.13
C PHE A 342 -1.12 13.08 19.08
N GLU A 343 0.18 12.88 18.81
CA GLU A 343 0.93 13.75 17.89
C GLU A 343 0.35 13.74 16.46
N PRO A 344 0.04 12.58 15.84
CA PRO A 344 -0.56 12.56 14.51
C PRO A 344 -1.94 13.23 14.44
N THR A 345 -2.80 13.02 15.45
CA THR A 345 -4.12 13.66 15.50
C THR A 345 -4.01 15.17 15.62
N LEU A 346 -3.09 15.67 16.47
CA LEU A 346 -2.93 17.10 16.67
C LEU A 346 -2.24 17.78 15.48
N ALA A 347 -1.41 17.06 14.72
CA ALA A 347 -0.85 17.57 13.46
C ALA A 347 -1.94 17.90 12.42
N GLU A 348 -3.06 17.15 12.44
CA GLU A 348 -4.21 17.36 11.55
C GLU A 348 -5.15 18.47 12.07
N LEU A 349 -5.26 18.65 13.39
CA LEU A 349 -6.19 19.61 14.00
C LEU A 349 -5.61 21.01 14.21
N GLY A 350 -4.33 21.12 14.58
CA GLY A 350 -3.68 22.39 14.87
C GLY A 350 -2.75 22.35 16.07
N THR A 351 -1.98 23.42 16.26
CA THR A 351 -1.01 23.52 17.35
C THR A 351 -1.70 23.48 18.71
N VAL A 352 -1.23 22.61 19.60
CA VAL A 352 -1.70 22.53 20.99
C VAL A 352 -1.38 23.83 21.73
N LEU A 353 -2.41 24.45 22.29
CA LEU A 353 -2.30 25.67 23.09
C LEU A 353 -2.12 25.36 24.58
N SER A 354 -2.84 24.36 25.08
CA SER A 354 -2.75 23.94 26.49
C SER A 354 -3.44 22.59 26.70
N THR A 355 -3.04 21.88 27.75
CA THR A 355 -3.70 20.65 28.21
C THR A 355 -4.04 20.74 29.70
N SER A 356 -5.19 20.22 30.11
CA SER A 356 -5.57 20.09 31.53
C SER A 356 -6.18 18.72 31.80
N GLU A 357 -6.00 18.20 33.01
CA GLU A 357 -6.57 16.93 33.48
C GLU A 357 -7.69 17.20 34.48
N HIS A 358 -8.76 16.42 34.39
CA HIS A 358 -9.97 16.52 35.19
C HIS A 358 -10.39 15.14 35.70
N VAL A 359 -10.95 15.10 36.91
CA VAL A 359 -11.38 13.84 37.56
C VAL A 359 -12.78 13.42 37.16
N ASP A 360 -13.61 14.35 36.71
CA ASP A 360 -15.01 14.13 36.36
C ASP A 360 -15.52 15.09 35.29
N TRP A 361 -16.75 14.83 34.83
CA TRP A 361 -17.42 15.67 33.84
C TRP A 361 -17.74 17.08 34.33
N GLN A 362 -17.95 17.27 35.63
CA GLN A 362 -18.28 18.58 36.19
C GLN A 362 -17.10 19.54 36.05
N THR A 363 -15.92 19.13 36.54
CA THR A 363 -14.68 19.89 36.43
C THR A 363 -14.25 20.12 34.98
N THR A 364 -14.50 19.12 34.11
CA THR A 364 -14.30 19.24 32.67
C THR A 364 -15.22 20.30 32.05
N ALA A 365 -16.51 20.30 32.39
CA ALA A 365 -17.49 21.25 31.88
C ALA A 365 -17.19 22.68 32.34
N ASP A 366 -16.78 22.87 33.59
CA ASP A 366 -16.35 24.16 34.12
C ASP A 366 -15.13 24.69 33.34
N ALA A 367 -14.15 23.83 33.06
CA ALA A 367 -12.96 24.20 32.30
C ALA A 367 -13.26 24.55 30.83
N LEU A 368 -14.19 23.85 30.19
CA LEU A 368 -14.64 24.14 28.84
C LEU A 368 -15.46 25.45 28.77
N SER A 369 -16.29 25.71 29.78
CA SER A 369 -17.14 26.90 29.83
C SER A 369 -16.34 28.19 30.08
N ALA A 370 -15.15 28.08 30.68
CA ALA A 370 -14.24 29.20 30.88
C ALA A 370 -13.50 29.63 29.59
N LEU A 371 -13.66 28.90 28.50
CA LEU A 371 -13.01 29.21 27.22
C LEU A 371 -13.79 30.28 26.44
N PRO A 372 -13.12 31.07 25.58
CA PRO A 372 -13.81 32.08 24.79
C PRO A 372 -14.76 31.44 23.77
N VAL A 373 -15.85 32.14 23.43
CA VAL A 373 -16.77 31.74 22.35
C VAL A 373 -15.97 31.55 21.05
N GLY A 374 -16.27 30.45 20.34
CA GLY A 374 -15.54 30.01 19.16
C GLY A 374 -14.33 29.13 19.45
N ALA A 375 -13.94 28.95 20.72
CA ALA A 375 -12.86 28.03 21.07
C ALA A 375 -13.23 26.57 20.76
N ARG A 376 -12.21 25.81 20.37
CA ARG A 376 -12.28 24.37 20.13
C ARG A 376 -11.32 23.63 21.07
N ALA A 377 -11.75 22.46 21.51
CA ALA A 377 -10.91 21.56 22.29
C ALA A 377 -11.24 20.11 21.95
N LEU A 378 -10.28 19.22 22.18
CA LEU A 378 -10.53 17.79 22.27
C LEU A 378 -10.69 17.42 23.74
N VAL A 379 -11.67 16.58 24.05
CA VAL A 379 -11.79 15.90 25.34
C VAL A 379 -11.46 14.44 25.14
N TRP A 380 -10.37 13.98 25.76
CA TRP A 380 -10.05 12.57 25.83
C TRP A 380 -10.58 11.98 27.13
N VAL A 381 -11.63 11.17 27.02
CA VAL A 381 -12.23 10.41 28.12
C VAL A 381 -11.42 9.13 28.28
N ARG A 382 -10.64 9.04 29.35
CA ARG A 382 -9.89 7.83 29.72
C ARG A 382 -10.77 7.00 30.62
N ARG A 383 -10.89 5.71 30.32
CA ARG A 383 -11.70 4.77 31.10
C ARG A 383 -10.84 3.67 31.69
N THR A 384 -11.34 3.04 32.74
CA THR A 384 -10.77 1.80 33.25
C THR A 384 -11.64 0.60 32.91
N ASP A 385 -11.02 -0.57 32.89
CA ASP A 385 -11.76 -1.82 32.98
C ASP A 385 -12.29 -2.05 34.42
N GLY A 386 -13.01 -3.16 34.62
CA GLY A 386 -13.53 -3.57 35.93
C GLY A 386 -12.45 -3.86 36.99
N ARG A 387 -11.16 -3.77 36.65
CA ARG A 387 -10.00 -3.95 37.52
C ARG A 387 -9.14 -2.70 37.67
N SER A 388 -9.66 -1.53 37.27
CA SER A 388 -8.97 -0.25 37.37
C SER A 388 -7.71 -0.14 36.48
N ARG A 389 -7.54 -0.99 35.47
CA ARG A 389 -6.51 -0.82 34.43
C ARG A 389 -7.03 0.13 33.36
N GLU A 390 -6.15 0.93 32.77
CA GLU A 390 -6.52 1.77 31.63
C GLU A 390 -7.07 0.92 30.48
N ALA A 391 -8.14 1.40 29.88
CA ALA A 391 -8.94 0.69 28.88
C ALA A 391 -9.30 1.63 27.73
N VAL A 392 -10.46 1.40 27.11
CA VAL A 392 -10.91 2.12 25.91
C VAL A 392 -11.09 3.62 26.18
N GLY A 393 -10.28 4.44 25.52
CA GLY A 393 -10.43 5.89 25.49
C GLY A 393 -11.56 6.34 24.57
N TRP A 394 -11.98 7.60 24.67
CA TRP A 394 -12.92 8.21 23.73
C TRP A 394 -12.59 9.67 23.49
N LEU A 395 -12.47 10.06 22.21
CA LEU A 395 -12.20 11.45 21.83
C LEU A 395 -13.51 12.15 21.45
N LEU A 396 -13.79 13.27 22.11
CA LEU A 396 -14.90 14.16 21.81
C LEU A 396 -14.39 15.52 21.35
N ASN A 397 -15.07 16.11 20.39
CA ASN A 397 -14.86 17.50 20.02
C ASN A 397 -15.73 18.39 20.91
N ALA A 398 -15.10 19.36 21.56
CA ALA A 398 -15.77 20.42 22.29
C ALA A 398 -15.72 21.72 21.47
N VAL A 399 -16.87 22.34 21.28
CA VAL A 399 -17.01 23.68 20.68
C VAL A 399 -17.76 24.57 21.64
N VAL A 400 -17.22 25.76 21.88
CA VAL A 400 -17.84 26.76 22.75
C VAL A 400 -18.63 27.72 21.88
N THR A 401 -19.95 27.72 22.02
CA THR A 401 -20.86 28.63 21.29
C THR A 401 -21.35 29.73 22.23
N ALA A 402 -22.16 30.66 21.70
CA ALA A 402 -22.79 31.69 22.54
C ALA A 402 -23.83 31.10 23.50
N GLU A 403 -24.38 29.93 23.17
CA GLU A 403 -25.40 29.21 23.91
C GLU A 403 -24.81 28.22 24.95
N GLY A 404 -23.51 27.92 24.86
CA GLY A 404 -22.81 27.06 25.81
C GLY A 404 -21.79 26.12 25.16
N VAL A 405 -21.37 25.10 25.90
CA VAL A 405 -20.45 24.07 25.41
C VAL A 405 -21.21 22.96 24.70
N MET A 406 -20.82 22.65 23.47
CA MET A 406 -21.30 21.51 22.71
C MET A 406 -20.23 20.43 22.66
N LEU A 407 -20.59 19.19 23.03
CA LEU A 407 -19.74 18.01 22.87
C LEU A 407 -20.26 17.14 21.72
N LEU A 408 -19.35 16.77 20.83
CA LEU A 408 -19.66 16.02 19.61
C LEU A 408 -18.74 14.80 19.52
N ASP A 409 -19.34 13.63 19.35
CA ASP A 409 -18.62 12.43 18.91
C ASP A 409 -18.36 12.54 17.41
N GLY A 410 -17.07 12.63 17.05
CA GLY A 410 -16.64 12.76 15.66
C GLY A 410 -16.97 11.54 14.78
N SER A 411 -17.30 10.39 15.39
CA SER A 411 -17.62 9.17 14.66
C SER A 411 -19.11 9.02 14.33
N SER A 412 -20.00 9.59 15.14
CA SER A 412 -21.47 9.43 15.00
C SER A 412 -22.20 10.73 14.67
N GLY A 413 -21.65 11.90 15.02
CA GLY A 413 -22.30 13.20 14.83
C GLY A 413 -23.56 13.41 15.69
N VAL A 414 -23.84 12.51 16.63
CA VAL A 414 -25.02 12.55 17.50
C VAL A 414 -24.65 13.22 18.84
N PRO A 415 -25.55 14.04 19.44
CA PRO A 415 -25.36 14.57 20.79
C PRO A 415 -25.20 13.45 21.82
N LEU A 416 -24.20 13.61 22.68
CA LEU A 416 -23.81 12.58 23.65
C LEU A 416 -24.74 12.50 24.86
N SER A 417 -24.90 11.29 25.41
CA SER A 417 -25.25 11.08 26.82
C SER A 417 -23.96 10.89 27.61
N LEU A 418 -23.70 11.74 28.60
CA LEU A 418 -22.54 11.63 29.48
C LEU A 418 -22.78 10.54 30.51
N ASP A 419 -22.13 9.39 30.35
CA ASP A 419 -22.11 8.35 31.37
C ASP A 419 -20.92 8.60 32.33
N PRO A 420 -21.16 8.86 33.63
CA PRO A 420 -20.08 8.99 34.61
C PRO A 420 -19.45 7.63 34.96
N ALA A 421 -20.10 6.50 34.66
CA ALA A 421 -19.59 5.18 34.98
C ALA A 421 -18.33 4.86 34.17
N GLY A 422 -17.28 4.41 34.86
CA GLY A 422 -16.03 3.96 34.24
C GLY A 422 -15.11 5.07 33.74
N VAL A 423 -15.40 6.35 34.01
CA VAL A 423 -14.46 7.45 33.75
C VAL A 423 -13.32 7.43 34.77
N HIS A 424 -12.09 7.31 34.27
CA HIS A 424 -10.87 7.37 35.07
C HIS A 424 -10.34 8.81 35.19
N ARG A 425 -10.19 9.47 34.03
CA ARG A 425 -9.67 10.82 33.86
C ARG A 425 -10.20 11.42 32.57
N LEU A 426 -10.27 12.73 32.51
CA LEU A 426 -10.54 13.46 31.28
C LEU A 426 -9.40 14.43 31.00
N HIS A 427 -8.89 14.44 29.78
CA HIS A 427 -7.95 15.46 29.33
C HIS A 427 -8.63 16.43 28.38
N VAL A 428 -8.60 17.73 28.72
CA VAL A 428 -9.01 18.80 27.81
C VAL A 428 -7.77 19.32 27.10
N ILE A 429 -7.74 19.17 25.78
CA ILE A 429 -6.63 19.55 24.90
C ILE A 429 -7.12 20.70 24.01
N ARG A 430 -6.63 21.90 24.26
CA ARG A 430 -6.95 23.08 23.45
C ARG A 430 -5.98 23.16 22.29
N TYR A 431 -6.50 23.46 21.11
CA TYR A 431 -5.72 23.67 19.89
C TYR A 431 -6.21 24.91 19.15
N ARG A 432 -5.35 25.43 18.27
CA ARG A 432 -5.64 26.62 17.44
C ARG A 432 -6.44 26.26 16.20
#